data_AF-A0A3N5IDX0-F1
#
_entry.id   AF-A0A3N5IDX0-F1
#
_cell.length_a   1.000
_cell.length_b   1.000
_cell.length_c   1.000
_cell.angle_alpha   90.00
_cell.angle_beta   90.00
_cell.angle_gamma   90.00
#
_symmetry.space_group_name_H-M   'P 1'
#
loop_
_entity.id
_entity.type
_entity.pdbx_description
1 polymer ?
#
loop_
_entity_poly.entity_id
_entity_poly.type
_entity_poly.pdbx_seq_one_letter_code
_entity_poly.pdbx_strand_id
1 'polypeptide(L)'
;MSRKAASKPLIRGVGFDPLFVRPVAPCRFDPRVAHRLSIGRRHEETNAWGERCGSGAIALFLFPLGDSFFSRPTVDRIVMLGFVGIVLSLSLLMYLAYRNVSVLVLAPLCAMLAVLLDGQLPVLASYTQIFMVSVGQFIASYFPLFLLGAIFGKLMEDSGAAARIADVMVRAVGRERTILAIVLSCVVLTYGGVSLFVVVFAVFPLSRSLFEQADIPRRLIPASIGLGSFTFTMTAMPGTVQIQNQIPMQFFRTNAFAAPGLGLIASAVMLWLGMTWLNRQAAKARLNGEGFEGQLGSGRSQPPEVAAAASRGAAWLAFLPILCVLVLNFVFSRFVIPGSDTAYLAEPQFGQTELAKVLGNWSTILSLVGALAVTILIYFRDLERLKGSLSDGAKAS
;
A
#
# COMPACT_ATOMS: atom_id res chain seq x y z
N MET A 1 -20.89 -58.11 22.21
CA MET A 1 -21.76 -58.33 23.39
C MET A 1 -21.04 -57.70 24.59
N SER A 2 -21.59 -56.87 25.49
CA SER A 2 -22.94 -56.38 25.77
C SER A 2 -22.84 -55.17 26.74
N ARG A 3 -23.64 -54.11 26.47
CA ARG A 3 -24.34 -53.12 27.36
C ARG A 3 -23.57 -52.35 28.47
N LYS A 4 -23.52 -51.00 28.47
CA LYS A 4 -24.51 -49.91 28.78
C LYS A 4 -24.81 -49.67 30.28
N ALA A 5 -24.42 -48.49 30.79
CA ALA A 5 -25.14 -47.58 31.73
C ALA A 5 -24.26 -46.33 31.95
N ALA A 6 -24.58 -45.12 31.48
CA ALA A 6 -25.57 -44.14 31.97
C ALA A 6 -25.27 -43.57 33.38
N SER A 7 -24.75 -42.34 33.44
CA SER A 7 -24.86 -41.46 34.61
C SER A 7 -24.93 -39.97 34.20
N LYS A 8 -26.00 -39.31 34.66
CA LYS A 8 -26.20 -37.86 34.84
C LYS A 8 -26.17 -37.63 36.37
N PRO A 9 -25.83 -36.44 36.93
CA PRO A 9 -26.78 -35.31 36.94
C PRO A 9 -26.22 -33.85 37.04
N LEU A 10 -27.13 -32.90 36.77
CA LEU A 10 -27.33 -31.50 37.25
C LEU A 10 -26.11 -30.54 37.38
N ILE A 11 -26.18 -29.28 36.90
CA ILE A 11 -26.78 -28.13 37.62
C ILE A 11 -27.27 -27.03 36.65
N ARG A 12 -28.36 -26.38 37.10
CA ARG A 12 -29.19 -25.29 36.57
C ARG A 12 -28.44 -24.12 35.90
N GLY A 13 -28.82 -23.79 34.66
CA GLY A 13 -28.59 -22.50 34.03
C GLY A 13 -29.84 -21.61 34.17
N VAL A 14 -29.62 -20.39 34.64
CA VAL A 14 -30.61 -19.33 34.90
C VAL A 14 -31.26 -18.88 33.59
N GLY A 15 -32.60 -18.86 33.57
CA GLY A 15 -33.39 -18.37 32.44
C GLY A 15 -33.26 -16.85 32.31
N PHE A 16 -33.02 -16.40 31.07
CA PHE A 16 -33.19 -15.00 30.68
C PHE A 16 -34.56 -14.83 30.02
N ASP A 17 -35.39 -13.99 30.62
CA ASP A 17 -36.67 -13.50 30.07
C ASP A 17 -36.48 -12.82 28.70
N PRO A 18 -37.23 -13.20 27.65
CA PRO A 18 -37.30 -12.44 26.41
C PRO A 18 -38.53 -11.52 26.47
N LEU A 19 -38.47 -10.48 27.32
CA LEU A 19 -39.46 -9.41 27.37
C LEU A 19 -38.75 -8.08 27.23
N PHE A 20 -38.31 -7.73 26.02
CA PHE A 20 -38.19 -6.35 25.50
C PHE A 20 -37.65 -6.39 24.06
N VAL A 21 -38.47 -6.89 23.13
CA VAL A 21 -38.30 -6.63 21.69
C VAL A 21 -39.65 -6.13 21.19
N ARG A 22 -39.82 -4.80 21.13
CA ARG A 22 -40.98 -4.20 20.44
C ARG A 22 -40.66 -4.15 18.94
N PRO A 23 -41.49 -4.73 18.06
CA PRO A 23 -41.32 -4.61 16.62
C PRO A 23 -41.71 -3.19 16.17
N VAL A 24 -40.84 -2.54 15.39
CA VAL A 24 -41.17 -1.32 14.64
C VAL A 24 -42.16 -1.70 13.54
N ALA A 25 -43.36 -1.14 13.58
CA ALA A 25 -44.40 -1.38 12.58
C ALA A 25 -44.02 -0.79 11.21
N PRO A 26 -44.41 -1.42 10.09
CA PRO A 26 -44.16 -0.89 8.76
C PRO A 26 -45.07 0.33 8.48
N CYS A 27 -44.49 1.42 7.99
CA CYS A 27 -45.22 2.60 7.53
C CYS A 27 -46.22 2.21 6.43
N ARG A 28 -47.53 2.35 6.72
CA ARG A 28 -48.59 2.27 5.73
C ARG A 28 -48.71 3.62 5.00
N PHE A 29 -48.75 3.56 3.68
CA PHE A 29 -49.12 4.66 2.79
C PHE A 29 -50.61 4.98 3.01
N ASP A 30 -50.95 6.21 3.40
CA ASP A 30 -52.33 6.69 3.51
C ASP A 30 -52.73 7.40 2.21
N PRO A 31 -53.70 6.88 1.42
CA PRO A 31 -54.12 7.48 0.16
C PRO A 31 -55.09 8.68 0.31
N ARG A 32 -55.28 9.26 1.51
CA ARG A 32 -56.28 10.32 1.74
C ARG A 32 -55.77 11.77 1.81
N VAL A 33 -54.56 12.05 1.33
CA VAL A 33 -54.05 13.44 1.20
C VAL A 33 -53.88 13.88 -0.26
N ALA A 34 -54.55 13.19 -1.19
CA ALA A 34 -54.69 13.60 -2.58
C ALA A 34 -56.11 14.13 -2.83
N HIS A 35 -56.40 15.39 -2.45
CA HIS A 35 -57.41 16.24 -3.09
C HIS A 35 -57.48 17.63 -2.43
N ARG A 36 -56.63 18.56 -2.90
CA ARG A 36 -57.02 19.98 -3.03
C ARG A 36 -56.58 20.46 -4.41
N LEU A 37 -57.56 20.41 -5.30
CA LEU A 37 -57.87 21.35 -6.39
C LEU A 37 -57.19 22.74 -6.17
N SER A 38 -56.68 23.48 -7.16
CA SER A 38 -56.85 23.41 -8.62
C SER A 38 -56.18 24.62 -9.30
N ILE A 39 -55.89 24.48 -10.60
CA ILE A 39 -55.83 25.53 -11.65
C ILE A 39 -54.51 26.30 -11.81
N GLY A 40 -53.85 26.03 -12.94
CA GLY A 40 -52.79 26.84 -13.54
C GLY A 40 -52.15 26.15 -14.75
N ARG A 41 -52.84 26.11 -15.90
CA ARG A 41 -52.33 25.56 -17.18
C ARG A 41 -51.06 26.30 -17.64
N ARG A 42 -50.07 25.56 -18.14
CA ARG A 42 -49.68 25.64 -19.57
C ARG A 42 -48.75 24.49 -19.98
N HIS A 43 -49.01 24.03 -21.20
CA HIS A 43 -48.27 23.06 -22.01
C HIS A 43 -46.76 23.35 -22.06
N GLU A 44 -45.93 22.29 -22.11
CA GLU A 44 -45.16 21.96 -23.32
C GLU A 44 -44.51 20.58 -23.21
N GLU A 45 -44.46 19.93 -24.37
CA GLU A 45 -44.09 18.55 -24.61
C GLU A 45 -42.58 18.36 -24.78
N THR A 46 -42.17 17.10 -24.72
CA THR A 46 -41.10 16.45 -25.50
C THR A 46 -39.62 16.52 -25.09
N ASN A 47 -39.01 15.35 -25.32
CA ASN A 47 -37.67 14.88 -25.03
C ASN A 47 -36.61 15.37 -26.04
N ALA A 48 -35.35 15.06 -25.70
CA ALA A 48 -34.22 14.70 -26.59
C ALA A 48 -33.13 15.77 -26.83
N TRP A 49 -31.93 15.42 -26.35
CA TRP A 49 -30.58 15.76 -26.83
C TRP A 49 -30.22 17.23 -27.09
N GLY A 50 -29.19 17.71 -26.39
CA GLY A 50 -28.51 18.96 -26.72
C GLY A 50 -27.29 19.23 -25.85
N GLU A 51 -26.15 18.64 -26.20
CA GLU A 51 -24.85 19.15 -25.77
C GLU A 51 -24.71 20.63 -26.14
N ARG A 52 -24.13 21.43 -25.24
CA ARG A 52 -23.33 22.58 -25.63
C ARG A 52 -22.21 22.79 -24.63
N CYS A 53 -21.01 22.41 -25.05
CA CYS A 53 -19.75 22.91 -24.54
C CYS A 53 -19.69 24.42 -24.77
N GLY A 54 -19.34 25.19 -23.74
CA GLY A 54 -19.24 26.65 -23.80
C GLY A 54 -18.31 27.16 -22.70
N SER A 55 -17.07 27.42 -23.09
CA SER A 55 -16.03 28.06 -22.29
C SER A 55 -16.45 29.45 -21.79
N GLY A 56 -16.03 29.79 -20.57
CA GLY A 56 -15.76 31.16 -20.16
C GLY A 56 -16.91 31.90 -19.47
N ALA A 57 -16.90 31.89 -18.14
CA ALA A 57 -16.90 33.11 -17.31
C ALA A 57 -17.07 32.73 -15.84
N ILE A 58 -16.09 33.15 -15.03
CA ILE A 58 -16.17 33.21 -13.58
C ILE A 58 -17.31 34.18 -13.24
N ALA A 59 -18.49 33.65 -12.91
CA ALA A 59 -19.60 34.41 -12.38
C ALA A 59 -19.69 34.15 -10.87
N LEU A 60 -19.09 35.07 -10.13
CA LEU A 60 -19.17 35.22 -8.69
C LEU A 60 -20.64 35.53 -8.32
N PHE A 61 -21.46 34.50 -8.08
CA PHE A 61 -22.83 34.68 -7.60
C PHE A 61 -22.84 34.93 -6.10
N LEU A 62 -22.81 36.20 -5.73
CA LEU A 62 -23.31 36.72 -4.46
C LEU A 62 -24.84 36.47 -4.41
N PHE A 63 -25.26 35.41 -3.72
CA PHE A 63 -26.66 35.22 -3.33
C PHE A 63 -27.02 36.18 -2.17
N PRO A 64 -28.20 36.83 -2.19
CA PRO A 64 -28.61 37.73 -1.13
C PRO A 64 -28.98 36.93 0.11
N LEU A 65 -28.46 37.38 1.26
CA LEU A 65 -28.80 36.91 2.60
C LEU A 65 -30.31 37.09 2.84
N GLY A 66 -31.05 35.99 2.81
CA GLY A 66 -32.42 35.91 3.31
C GLY A 66 -32.41 35.37 4.74
N ASP A 67 -33.17 36.03 5.62
CA ASP A 67 -33.28 35.81 7.07
C ASP A 67 -33.77 34.39 7.46
N SER A 68 -32.90 33.40 7.33
CA SER A 68 -33.05 32.05 7.90
C SER A 68 -31.73 31.48 8.41
N PHE A 69 -30.67 32.30 8.48
CA PHE A 69 -29.30 31.88 8.83
C PHE A 69 -28.99 31.93 10.34
N PHE A 70 -29.87 32.50 11.16
CA PHE A 70 -29.63 32.76 12.59
C PHE A 70 -30.08 31.62 13.53
N SER A 71 -29.75 30.37 13.20
CA SER A 71 -29.90 29.23 14.14
C SER A 71 -28.85 28.12 14.00
N ARG A 72 -27.64 28.40 13.47
CA ARG A 72 -26.55 27.38 13.39
C ARG A 72 -25.14 27.81 13.85
N PRO A 73 -24.95 28.54 14.98
CA PRO A 73 -23.60 28.85 15.46
C PRO A 73 -22.85 27.62 16.02
N THR A 74 -23.53 26.50 16.29
CA THR A 74 -22.96 25.28 16.88
C THR A 74 -22.36 24.33 15.85
N VAL A 75 -22.99 24.15 14.69
CA VAL A 75 -22.55 23.15 13.69
C VAL A 75 -21.21 23.55 13.06
N ASP A 76 -21.04 24.81 12.67
CA ASP A 76 -19.79 25.28 12.06
C ASP A 76 -18.62 25.22 13.05
N ARG A 77 -18.89 25.48 14.33
CA ARG A 77 -17.89 25.40 15.40
C ARG A 77 -17.43 23.96 15.63
N ILE A 78 -18.35 23.00 15.64
CA ILE A 78 -18.07 21.57 15.81
C ILE A 78 -17.24 21.03 14.65
N VAL A 79 -17.62 21.35 13.41
CA VAL A 79 -16.86 20.93 12.20
C VAL A 79 -15.43 21.50 12.22
N MET A 80 -15.27 22.75 12.66
CA MET A 80 -13.95 23.37 12.77
C MET A 80 -13.09 22.72 13.86
N LEU A 81 -13.67 22.36 15.01
CA LEU A 81 -13.01 21.65 16.11
C LEU A 81 -12.55 20.24 15.69
N GLY A 82 -13.41 19.49 15.01
CA GLY A 82 -13.06 18.17 14.47
C GLY A 82 -11.90 18.22 13.47
N PHE A 83 -11.95 19.17 12.52
CA PHE A 83 -10.87 19.36 11.56
C PHE A 83 -9.54 19.73 12.23
N VAL A 84 -9.56 20.68 13.17
CA VAL A 84 -8.36 21.07 13.94
C VAL A 84 -7.84 19.88 14.75
N GLY A 85 -8.73 19.09 15.35
CA GLY A 85 -8.38 17.87 16.10
C GLY A 85 -7.65 16.84 15.23
N ILE A 86 -8.12 16.61 14.00
CA ILE A 86 -7.46 15.72 13.03
C ILE A 86 -6.08 16.25 12.65
N VAL A 87 -5.98 17.53 12.26
CA VAL A 87 -4.70 18.14 11.84
C VAL A 87 -3.67 18.12 12.97
N LEU A 88 -4.09 18.47 14.19
CA LEU A 88 -3.21 18.47 15.36
C LEU A 88 -2.73 17.04 15.69
N SER A 89 -3.65 16.07 15.70
CA SER A 89 -3.32 14.68 16.01
C SER A 89 -2.39 14.06 14.98
N LEU A 90 -2.62 14.33 13.68
CA LEU A 90 -1.74 13.87 12.61
C LEU A 90 -0.36 14.54 12.68
N SER A 91 -0.31 15.85 12.93
CA SER A 91 0.95 16.59 13.10
C SER A 91 1.76 16.06 14.29
N LEU A 92 1.09 15.75 15.40
CA LEU A 92 1.70 15.16 16.58
C LEU A 92 2.24 13.76 16.29
N LEU A 93 1.47 12.92 15.59
CA LEU A 93 1.91 11.59 15.16
C LEU A 93 3.18 11.68 14.32
N MET A 94 3.20 12.56 13.32
CA MET A 94 4.37 12.76 12.46
C MET A 94 5.58 13.24 13.26
N TYR A 95 5.41 14.26 14.11
CA TYR A 95 6.49 14.81 14.93
C TYR A 95 7.12 13.76 15.86
N LEU A 96 6.29 12.97 16.54
CA LEU A 96 6.77 11.95 17.47
C LEU A 96 7.34 10.72 16.73
N ALA A 97 6.83 10.37 15.56
CA ALA A 97 7.40 9.32 14.71
C ALA A 97 8.84 9.68 14.28
N TYR A 98 9.11 10.94 13.92
CA TYR A 98 10.48 11.41 13.63
C TYR A 98 11.40 11.40 14.86
N ARG A 99 10.84 11.38 16.08
CA ARG A 99 11.58 11.23 17.35
C ARG A 99 11.78 9.76 17.75
N ASN A 100 11.56 8.81 16.84
CA ASN A 100 11.67 7.36 17.06
C ASN A 100 10.68 6.77 18.07
N VAL A 101 9.55 7.45 18.32
CA VAL A 101 8.46 6.85 19.11
C VAL A 101 7.69 5.88 18.21
N SER A 102 7.37 4.69 18.74
CA SER A 102 6.70 3.64 17.96
C SER A 102 5.36 4.10 17.37
N VAL A 103 5.25 4.03 16.05
CA VAL A 103 4.01 4.36 15.32
C VAL A 103 2.86 3.44 15.74
N LEU A 104 3.16 2.19 16.12
CA LEU A 104 2.17 1.24 16.61
C LEU A 104 1.48 1.73 17.90
N VAL A 105 2.22 2.42 18.76
CA VAL A 105 1.69 3.02 19.99
C VAL A 105 1.04 4.37 19.70
N LEU A 106 1.66 5.20 18.85
CA LEU A 106 1.16 6.54 18.54
C LEU A 106 -0.15 6.53 17.74
N ALA A 107 -0.31 5.63 16.77
CA ALA A 107 -1.47 5.60 15.90
C ALA A 107 -2.81 5.55 16.68
N PRO A 108 -3.03 4.60 17.60
CA PRO A 108 -4.26 4.59 18.40
C PRO A 108 -4.35 5.81 19.32
N LEU A 109 -3.26 6.25 19.96
CA LEU A 109 -3.28 7.40 20.87
C LEU A 109 -3.68 8.71 20.15
N CYS A 110 -3.09 8.97 18.99
CA CYS A 110 -3.40 10.15 18.17
C CYS A 110 -4.80 10.03 17.55
N ALA A 111 -5.24 8.84 17.12
CA ALA A 111 -6.61 8.64 16.67
C ALA A 111 -7.62 8.95 17.81
N MET A 112 -7.30 8.51 19.04
CA MET A 112 -8.14 8.79 20.19
C MET A 112 -8.13 10.26 20.60
N LEU A 113 -7.00 10.94 20.47
CA LEU A 113 -6.91 12.38 20.65
C LEU A 113 -7.79 13.13 19.64
N ALA A 114 -7.78 12.73 18.37
CA ALA A 114 -8.63 13.35 17.35
C ALA A 114 -10.12 13.21 17.69
N VAL A 115 -10.55 12.01 18.11
CA VAL A 115 -11.93 11.75 18.55
C VAL A 115 -12.29 12.57 19.79
N LEU A 116 -11.37 12.67 20.76
CA LEU A 116 -11.57 13.45 21.97
C LEU A 116 -11.75 14.94 21.67
N LEU A 117 -10.98 15.48 20.72
CA LEU A 117 -11.03 16.88 20.31
C LEU A 117 -12.25 17.20 19.43
N ASP A 118 -12.71 16.24 18.63
CA ASP A 118 -13.96 16.34 17.87
C ASP A 118 -15.20 16.35 18.79
N GLY A 119 -15.17 15.54 19.87
CA GLY A 119 -16.18 15.55 20.93
C GLY A 119 -17.55 14.96 20.55
N GLN A 120 -17.73 14.46 19.31
CA GLN A 120 -19.01 13.89 18.86
C GLN A 120 -19.14 12.40 19.17
N LEU A 121 -18.02 11.67 19.16
CA LEU A 121 -18.01 10.22 19.30
C LEU A 121 -17.43 9.80 20.67
N PRO A 122 -18.03 8.79 21.34
CA PRO A 122 -17.44 8.25 22.56
C PRO A 122 -16.06 7.65 22.28
N VAL A 123 -15.05 8.10 23.04
CA VAL A 123 -13.64 7.71 22.89
C VAL A 123 -13.49 6.19 22.96
N LEU A 124 -13.92 5.54 24.04
CA LEU A 124 -13.71 4.09 24.21
C LEU A 124 -14.43 3.24 23.14
N ALA A 125 -15.62 3.66 22.70
CA ALA A 125 -16.33 2.99 21.63
C ALA A 125 -15.60 3.17 20.28
N SER A 126 -15.07 4.36 20.01
CA SER A 126 -14.30 4.63 18.78
C SER A 126 -13.01 3.82 18.73
N TYR A 127 -12.33 3.64 19.87
CA TYR A 127 -11.16 2.77 19.96
C TYR A 127 -11.52 1.32 19.64
N THR A 128 -12.50 0.75 20.36
CA THR A 128 -12.77 -0.70 20.31
C THR A 128 -13.61 -1.14 19.11
N GLN A 129 -14.61 -0.36 18.72
CA GLN A 129 -15.60 -0.75 17.72
C GLN A 129 -15.33 -0.17 16.32
N ILE A 130 -14.56 0.91 16.22
CA ILE A 130 -14.23 1.53 14.93
C ILE A 130 -12.77 1.25 14.57
N PHE A 131 -11.84 1.72 15.40
CA PHE A 131 -10.41 1.59 15.11
C PHE A 131 -9.95 0.13 15.14
N MET A 132 -10.19 -0.61 16.22
CA MET A 132 -9.73 -2.00 16.35
C MET A 132 -10.42 -2.96 15.37
N VAL A 133 -11.70 -2.74 15.05
CA VAL A 133 -12.39 -3.51 14.00
C VAL A 133 -11.75 -3.24 12.63
N SER A 134 -11.42 -1.99 12.32
CA SER A 134 -10.71 -1.62 11.09
C SER A 134 -9.31 -2.23 11.02
N VAL A 135 -8.59 -2.27 12.16
CA VAL A 135 -7.29 -2.96 12.27
C VAL A 135 -7.47 -4.46 11.98
N GLY A 136 -8.49 -5.09 12.55
CA GLY A 136 -8.80 -6.51 12.28
C GLY A 136 -9.08 -6.78 10.80
N GLN A 137 -9.88 -5.92 10.15
CA GLN A 137 -10.16 -6.01 8.71
C GLN A 137 -8.90 -5.80 7.86
N PHE A 138 -8.03 -4.88 8.24
CA PHE A 138 -6.76 -4.65 7.57
C PHE A 138 -5.87 -5.89 7.65
N ILE A 139 -5.70 -6.47 8.84
CA ILE A 139 -4.94 -7.71 9.04
C ILE A 139 -5.55 -8.84 8.19
N ALA A 140 -6.86 -9.04 8.25
CA ALA A 140 -7.53 -10.08 7.47
C ALA A 140 -7.32 -9.92 5.96
N SER A 141 -7.28 -8.67 5.46
CA SER A 141 -7.17 -8.38 4.02
C SER A 141 -5.74 -8.45 3.48
N TYR A 142 -4.75 -8.06 4.29
CA TYR A 142 -3.37 -7.85 3.82
C TYR A 142 -2.34 -8.81 4.43
N PHE A 143 -2.66 -9.53 5.50
CA PHE A 143 -1.75 -10.51 6.09
C PHE A 143 -1.21 -11.54 5.08
N PRO A 144 -2.01 -12.12 4.17
CA PRO A 144 -1.47 -13.03 3.15
C PRO A 144 -0.41 -12.37 2.26
N LEU A 145 -0.61 -11.11 1.88
CA LEU A 145 0.35 -10.36 1.06
C LEU A 145 1.64 -10.08 1.84
N PHE A 146 1.54 -9.71 3.12
CA PHE A 146 2.70 -9.52 3.98
C PHE A 146 3.49 -10.81 4.17
N LEU A 147 2.82 -11.90 4.49
CA LEU A 147 3.43 -13.21 4.68
C LEU A 147 4.16 -13.69 3.42
N LEU A 148 3.46 -13.69 2.28
CA LEU A 148 4.05 -14.13 1.02
C LEU A 148 5.17 -13.20 0.55
N GLY A 149 5.01 -11.88 0.71
CA GLY A 149 6.03 -10.89 0.36
C GLY A 149 7.28 -10.99 1.23
N ALA A 150 7.13 -11.22 2.54
CA ALA A 150 8.24 -11.42 3.47
C ALA A 150 9.00 -12.72 3.16
N ILE A 151 8.28 -13.83 2.94
CA ILE A 151 8.87 -15.10 2.51
C ILE A 151 9.59 -14.95 1.17
N PHE A 152 8.96 -14.30 0.18
CA PHE A 152 9.55 -14.07 -1.13
C PHE A 152 10.84 -13.24 -1.03
N GLY A 153 10.80 -12.15 -0.26
CA GLY A 153 11.97 -11.34 0.05
C GLY A 153 13.09 -12.18 0.67
N LYS A 154 12.77 -13.01 1.68
CA LYS A 154 13.78 -13.84 2.36
C LYS A 154 14.39 -14.90 1.45
N LEU A 155 13.60 -15.57 0.61
CA LEU A 155 14.13 -16.51 -0.38
C LEU A 155 15.01 -15.82 -1.42
N MET A 156 14.68 -14.59 -1.84
CA MET A 156 15.51 -13.79 -2.75
C MET A 156 16.84 -13.35 -2.12
N GLU A 157 16.84 -13.07 -0.81
CA GLU A 157 18.04 -12.81 -0.02
C GLU A 157 18.91 -14.06 0.08
N ASP A 158 18.36 -15.15 0.62
CA ASP A 158 19.11 -16.37 0.94
C ASP A 158 19.60 -17.10 -0.32
N SER A 159 18.90 -16.97 -1.45
CA SER A 159 19.38 -17.47 -2.75
C SER A 159 20.53 -16.63 -3.34
N GLY A 160 20.78 -15.43 -2.82
CA GLY A 160 21.72 -14.46 -3.39
C GLY A 160 21.27 -13.89 -4.75
N ALA A 161 20.00 -14.08 -5.13
CA ALA A 161 19.46 -13.53 -6.38
C ALA A 161 19.40 -11.99 -6.33
N ALA A 162 18.99 -11.41 -5.19
CA ALA A 162 18.92 -9.96 -5.01
C ALA A 162 20.29 -9.27 -5.20
N ALA A 163 21.35 -9.83 -4.60
CA ALA A 163 22.72 -9.34 -4.77
C ALA A 163 23.21 -9.47 -6.22
N ARG A 164 22.89 -10.58 -6.90
CA ARG A 164 23.22 -10.79 -8.32
C ARG A 164 22.53 -9.80 -9.25
N ILE A 165 21.25 -9.50 -9.03
CA ILE A 165 20.52 -8.47 -9.79
C ILE A 165 21.21 -7.11 -9.64
N ALA A 166 21.53 -6.75 -8.40
CA ALA A 166 22.15 -5.46 -8.12
C ALA A 166 23.53 -5.33 -8.79
N ASP A 167 24.37 -6.36 -8.77
CA ASP A 167 25.65 -6.38 -9.50
C ASP A 167 25.45 -6.28 -11.03
N VAL A 168 24.48 -7.01 -11.60
CA VAL A 168 24.16 -6.93 -13.04
C VAL A 168 23.75 -5.51 -13.44
N MET A 169 22.87 -4.88 -12.67
CA MET A 169 22.40 -3.53 -12.95
C MET A 169 23.52 -2.49 -12.89
N VAL A 170 24.45 -2.65 -11.95
CA VAL A 170 25.64 -1.80 -11.84
C VAL A 170 26.58 -1.97 -13.04
N ARG A 171 26.83 -3.20 -13.48
CA ARG A 171 27.65 -3.46 -14.66
C ARG A 171 27.01 -2.94 -15.95
N ALA A 172 25.69 -3.03 -16.07
CA ALA A 172 24.96 -2.58 -17.25
C ALA A 172 24.95 -1.05 -17.40
N VAL A 173 24.79 -0.31 -16.29
CA VAL A 173 24.70 1.15 -16.29
C VAL A 173 26.07 1.83 -16.31
N GLY A 174 27.10 1.15 -15.79
CA GLY A 174 28.47 1.64 -15.71
C GLY A 174 28.78 2.39 -14.42
N ARG A 175 30.03 2.29 -13.97
CA ARG A 175 30.50 2.85 -12.69
C ARG A 175 30.46 4.38 -12.63
N GLU A 176 30.47 5.06 -13.77
CA GLU A 176 30.37 6.54 -13.84
C GLU A 176 29.00 7.06 -13.37
N ARG A 177 27.97 6.20 -13.38
CA ARG A 177 26.59 6.56 -13.05
C ARG A 177 26.12 5.83 -11.79
N THR A 178 26.96 5.83 -10.74
CA THR A 178 26.72 5.13 -9.47
C THR A 178 25.33 5.36 -8.88
N ILE A 179 24.86 6.62 -8.77
CA ILE A 179 23.54 6.93 -8.22
C ILE A 179 22.43 6.26 -9.05
N LEU A 180 22.51 6.38 -10.38
CA LEU A 180 21.52 5.79 -11.28
C LEU A 180 21.53 4.26 -11.19
N ALA A 181 22.70 3.64 -11.14
CA ALA A 181 22.85 2.20 -11.02
C ALA A 181 22.14 1.65 -9.76
N ILE A 182 22.30 2.34 -8.62
CA ILE A 182 21.66 1.96 -7.36
C ILE A 182 20.15 2.18 -7.43
N VAL A 183 19.71 3.33 -7.94
CA VAL A 183 18.28 3.63 -8.12
C VAL A 183 17.62 2.56 -9.01
N LEU A 184 18.21 2.23 -10.16
CA LEU A 184 17.66 1.22 -11.06
C LEU A 184 17.71 -0.20 -10.48
N SER A 185 18.74 -0.54 -9.69
CA SER A 185 18.79 -1.81 -8.96
C SER A 185 17.63 -1.94 -7.99
N CYS A 186 17.39 -0.89 -7.20
CA CYS A 186 16.25 -0.79 -6.30
C CYS A 186 14.93 -0.90 -7.06
N VAL A 187 14.80 -0.20 -8.19
CA VAL A 187 13.58 -0.22 -9.02
C VAL A 187 13.23 -1.64 -9.45
N VAL A 188 14.20 -2.39 -9.97
CA VAL A 188 13.96 -3.77 -10.42
C VAL A 188 13.52 -4.66 -9.26
N LEU A 189 14.18 -4.54 -8.11
CA LEU A 189 13.89 -5.37 -6.94
C LEU A 189 12.52 -5.06 -6.35
N THR A 190 12.21 -3.78 -6.08
CA THR A 190 10.94 -3.40 -5.45
C THR A 190 9.76 -3.54 -6.38
N TYR A 191 9.92 -3.24 -7.66
CA TYR A 191 8.87 -3.46 -8.64
C TYR A 191 8.51 -4.95 -8.76
N GLY A 192 9.50 -5.83 -8.58
CA GLY A 192 9.32 -7.28 -8.48
C GLY A 192 8.67 -7.78 -7.18
N GLY A 193 8.26 -6.91 -6.28
CA GLY A 193 7.64 -7.29 -5.01
C GLY A 193 8.61 -7.74 -3.92
N VAL A 194 9.92 -7.53 -4.10
CA VAL A 194 10.90 -7.76 -3.03
C VAL A 194 10.66 -6.73 -1.92
N SER A 195 10.65 -7.21 -0.67
CA SER A 195 10.46 -6.36 0.50
C SER A 195 11.51 -5.25 0.57
N LEU A 196 11.06 -4.05 0.95
CA LEU A 196 11.90 -2.87 1.13
C LEU A 196 13.07 -3.13 2.09
N PHE A 197 12.83 -3.87 3.18
CA PHE A 197 13.87 -4.24 4.13
C PHE A 197 14.98 -5.08 3.48
N VAL A 198 14.59 -6.07 2.66
CA VAL A 198 15.52 -6.92 1.92
C VAL A 198 16.29 -6.11 0.88
N VAL A 199 15.63 -5.20 0.17
CA VAL A 199 16.30 -4.32 -0.79
C VAL A 199 17.38 -3.48 -0.11
N VAL A 200 17.08 -2.92 1.06
CA VAL A 200 18.08 -2.16 1.83
C VAL A 200 19.27 -3.05 2.18
N PHE A 201 19.08 -4.25 2.73
CA PHE A 201 20.21 -5.12 3.11
C PHE A 201 21.01 -5.65 1.91
N ALA A 202 20.34 -5.96 0.79
CA ALA A 202 21.01 -6.46 -0.41
C ALA A 202 21.77 -5.34 -1.15
N VAL A 203 21.19 -4.15 -1.24
CA VAL A 203 21.72 -3.05 -2.05
C VAL A 203 22.67 -2.16 -1.25
N PHE A 204 22.56 -2.08 0.09
CA PHE A 204 23.40 -1.21 0.91
C PHE A 204 24.90 -1.54 0.85
N PRO A 205 25.36 -2.80 1.02
CA PRO A 205 26.78 -3.13 0.93
C PRO A 205 27.37 -2.81 -0.44
N LEU A 206 26.63 -3.10 -1.50
CA LEU A 206 26.99 -2.76 -2.88
C LEU A 206 27.06 -1.23 -3.07
N SER A 207 26.04 -0.51 -2.59
CA SER A 207 25.97 0.94 -2.69
C SER A 207 27.14 1.60 -1.99
N ARG A 208 27.51 1.10 -0.81
CA ARG A 208 28.67 1.57 -0.06
C ARG A 208 29.94 1.49 -0.89
N SER A 209 30.23 0.31 -1.46
CA SER A 209 31.42 0.10 -2.27
C SER A 209 31.47 0.98 -3.52
N LEU A 210 30.33 1.17 -4.20
CA LEU A 210 30.27 2.00 -5.41
C LEU A 210 30.36 3.50 -5.11
N PHE A 211 29.74 3.94 -4.02
CA PHE A 211 29.85 5.32 -3.55
C PHE A 211 31.29 5.64 -3.10
N GLU A 212 31.97 4.69 -2.45
CA GLU A 212 33.37 4.82 -2.08
C GLU A 212 34.27 4.91 -3.32
N GLN A 213 34.07 4.02 -4.31
CA GLN A 213 34.83 4.05 -5.58
C GLN A 213 34.60 5.33 -6.40
N ALA A 214 33.38 5.88 -6.35
CA ALA A 214 33.02 7.11 -7.06
C ALA A 214 33.28 8.39 -6.22
N ASP A 215 33.80 8.24 -5.01
CA ASP A 215 34.03 9.31 -4.04
C ASP A 215 32.80 10.22 -3.81
N ILE A 216 31.63 9.59 -3.70
CA ILE A 216 30.34 10.26 -3.43
C ILE A 216 30.03 10.17 -1.92
N PRO A 217 29.55 11.23 -1.26
CA PRO A 217 29.25 11.20 0.18
C PRO A 217 28.32 10.07 0.60
N ARG A 218 28.72 9.32 1.63
CA ARG A 218 27.94 8.19 2.19
C ARG A 218 26.50 8.56 2.55
N ARG A 219 26.25 9.81 2.98
CA ARG A 219 24.91 10.29 3.36
C ARG A 219 23.87 10.27 2.23
N LEU A 220 24.30 10.15 0.97
CA LEU A 220 23.41 10.09 -0.20
C LEU A 220 22.96 8.66 -0.54
N ILE A 221 23.54 7.63 0.09
CA ILE A 221 23.14 6.23 -0.10
C ILE A 221 21.67 6.01 0.29
N PRO A 222 21.21 6.40 1.50
CA PRO A 222 19.81 6.18 1.89
C PRO A 222 18.83 6.90 0.97
N ALA A 223 19.18 8.09 0.48
CA ALA A 223 18.35 8.84 -0.45
C ALA A 223 18.28 8.18 -1.84
N SER A 224 19.36 7.54 -2.30
CA SER A 224 19.40 6.81 -3.57
C SER A 224 18.57 5.52 -3.52
N ILE A 225 18.70 4.75 -2.44
CA ILE A 225 17.83 3.58 -2.17
C ILE A 225 16.38 4.05 -2.00
N GLY A 226 16.19 5.16 -1.28
CA GLY A 226 14.95 5.89 -1.06
C GLY A 226 14.20 6.14 -2.37
N LEU A 227 14.86 6.80 -3.32
CA LEU A 227 14.29 7.12 -4.62
C LEU A 227 13.85 5.86 -5.38
N GLY A 228 14.69 4.84 -5.48
CA GLY A 228 14.33 3.64 -6.24
C GLY A 228 13.25 2.77 -5.58
N SER A 229 13.23 2.75 -4.24
CA SER A 229 12.45 1.78 -3.47
C SER A 229 11.14 2.35 -2.89
N PHE A 230 11.13 3.61 -2.47
CA PHE A 230 10.04 4.21 -1.68
C PHE A 230 9.23 5.26 -2.46
N THR A 231 9.36 5.32 -3.79
CA THR A 231 8.67 6.34 -4.61
C THR A 231 7.77 5.70 -5.67
N PHE A 232 8.10 5.84 -6.95
CA PHE A 232 7.23 5.47 -8.06
C PHE A 232 6.99 3.96 -8.15
N THR A 233 7.96 3.12 -7.80
CA THR A 233 7.77 1.68 -7.73
C THR A 233 6.83 1.26 -6.61
N MET A 234 6.59 2.11 -5.62
CA MET A 234 5.69 1.85 -4.50
C MET A 234 4.26 2.34 -4.78
N THR A 235 4.08 3.36 -5.62
CA THR A 235 2.80 4.10 -5.71
C THR A 235 2.25 4.33 -7.12
N ALA A 236 3.07 4.42 -8.16
CA ALA A 236 2.61 4.95 -9.47
C ALA A 236 2.95 4.06 -10.66
N MET A 237 4.01 3.26 -10.58
CA MET A 237 4.45 2.43 -11.70
C MET A 237 3.40 1.36 -11.99
N PRO A 238 2.86 1.27 -13.23
CA PRO A 238 1.79 0.34 -13.53
C PRO A 238 2.21 -1.09 -13.24
N GLY A 239 1.35 -1.89 -12.62
CA GLY A 239 1.63 -3.27 -12.23
C GLY A 239 2.40 -3.41 -10.92
N THR A 240 2.68 -2.32 -10.19
CA THR A 240 3.33 -2.46 -8.88
C THR A 240 2.47 -3.25 -7.89
N VAL A 241 3.10 -4.26 -7.31
CA VAL A 241 2.51 -5.17 -6.32
C VAL A 241 2.69 -4.68 -4.87
N GLN A 242 3.18 -3.45 -4.68
CA GLN A 242 3.45 -2.88 -3.36
C GLN A 242 2.16 -2.53 -2.63
N ILE A 243 2.14 -2.73 -1.30
CA ILE A 243 0.92 -2.59 -0.51
C ILE A 243 0.34 -1.17 -0.56
N GLN A 244 1.20 -0.16 -0.69
CA GLN A 244 0.80 1.24 -0.78
C GLN A 244 -0.03 1.51 -2.05
N ASN A 245 0.15 0.70 -3.10
CA ASN A 245 -0.72 0.70 -4.26
C ASN A 245 -1.93 -0.25 -4.10
N GLN A 246 -1.78 -1.35 -3.35
CA GLN A 246 -2.87 -2.31 -3.10
C GLN A 246 -4.01 -1.73 -2.27
N ILE A 247 -3.69 -0.98 -1.21
CA ILE A 247 -4.70 -0.43 -0.29
C ILE A 247 -5.73 0.42 -1.04
N PRO A 248 -5.34 1.43 -1.84
CA PRO A 248 -6.28 2.27 -2.57
C PRO A 248 -7.13 1.51 -3.61
N MET A 249 -6.64 0.42 -4.19
CA MET A 249 -7.37 -0.30 -5.26
C MET A 249 -8.75 -0.79 -4.82
N GLN A 250 -8.89 -1.23 -3.57
CA GLN A 250 -10.17 -1.69 -3.04
C GLN A 250 -11.18 -0.54 -2.89
N PHE A 251 -10.70 0.65 -2.52
CA PHE A 251 -11.54 1.83 -2.32
C PHE A 251 -11.93 2.49 -3.65
N PHE A 252 -10.98 2.59 -4.58
CA PHE A 252 -11.19 3.19 -5.90
C PHE A 252 -11.75 2.21 -6.94
N ARG A 253 -11.89 0.93 -6.59
CA ARG A 253 -12.33 -0.14 -7.49
C ARG A 253 -11.46 -0.24 -8.75
N THR A 254 -10.14 -0.16 -8.56
CA THR A 254 -9.13 -0.23 -9.63
C THR A 254 -8.31 -1.51 -9.54
N ASN A 255 -7.39 -1.72 -10.49
CA ASN A 255 -6.43 -2.83 -10.50
C ASN A 255 -5.01 -2.31 -10.68
N ALA A 256 -4.01 -3.20 -10.58
CA ALA A 256 -2.59 -2.81 -10.55
C ALA A 256 -2.16 -2.07 -11.82
N PHE A 257 -2.85 -2.29 -12.94
CA PHE A 257 -2.57 -1.68 -14.24
C PHE A 257 -3.56 -0.57 -14.61
N ALA A 258 -4.35 -0.04 -13.66
CA ALA A 258 -5.27 1.06 -13.91
C ALA A 258 -4.52 2.35 -14.30
N ALA A 259 -5.07 3.08 -15.27
CA ALA A 259 -4.52 4.33 -15.81
C ALA A 259 -3.00 4.28 -16.12
N PRO A 260 -2.53 3.32 -16.95
CA PRO A 260 -1.10 3.06 -17.11
C PRO A 260 -0.32 4.24 -17.69
N GLY A 261 -0.95 5.06 -18.55
CA GLY A 261 -0.35 6.28 -19.09
C GLY A 261 -0.03 7.31 -18.00
N LEU A 262 -0.99 7.58 -17.10
CA LEU A 262 -0.77 8.49 -15.97
C LEU A 262 0.27 7.93 -15.00
N GLY A 263 0.24 6.62 -14.75
CA GLY A 263 1.23 5.95 -13.91
C GLY A 263 2.66 6.07 -14.46
N LEU A 264 2.85 5.91 -15.77
CA LEU A 264 4.15 6.09 -16.42
C LEU A 264 4.63 7.55 -16.37
N ILE A 265 3.73 8.51 -16.61
CA ILE A 265 4.05 9.94 -16.52
C ILE A 265 4.49 10.29 -15.09
N ALA A 266 3.70 9.89 -14.08
CA ALA A 266 4.02 10.14 -12.67
C ALA A 266 5.35 9.48 -12.27
N SER A 267 5.60 8.25 -12.74
CA SER A 267 6.85 7.54 -12.49
C SER A 267 8.06 8.25 -13.12
N ALA A 268 7.92 8.71 -14.36
CA ALA A 268 8.96 9.47 -15.06
C ALA A 268 9.25 10.80 -14.37
N VAL A 269 8.21 11.53 -13.93
CA VAL A 269 8.37 12.80 -13.20
C VAL A 269 9.08 12.57 -11.86
N MET A 270 8.65 11.57 -11.07
CA MET A 270 9.30 11.24 -9.79
C MET A 270 10.76 10.82 -9.97
N LEU A 271 11.04 9.96 -10.96
CA LEU A 271 12.41 9.54 -11.28
C LEU A 271 13.26 10.72 -11.73
N TRP A 272 12.74 11.55 -12.62
CA TRP A 272 13.46 12.71 -13.16
C TRP A 272 13.76 13.75 -12.08
N LEU A 273 12.77 14.13 -11.28
CA LEU A 273 12.94 15.09 -10.18
C LEU A 273 13.91 14.55 -9.12
N GLY A 274 13.73 13.29 -8.72
CA GLY A 274 14.59 12.63 -7.73
C GLY A 274 16.04 12.50 -8.20
N MET A 275 16.26 12.06 -9.45
CA MET A 275 17.59 11.96 -10.04
C MET A 275 18.24 13.34 -10.19
N THR A 276 17.47 14.34 -10.60
CA THR A 276 17.97 15.72 -10.71
C THR A 276 18.41 16.24 -9.34
N TRP A 277 17.61 16.02 -8.31
CA TRP A 277 17.95 16.41 -6.94
C TRP A 277 19.19 15.68 -6.43
N LEU A 278 19.27 14.34 -6.55
CA LEU A 278 20.43 13.57 -6.09
C LEU A 278 21.73 13.97 -6.80
N ASN A 279 21.68 14.15 -8.12
CA ASN A 279 22.86 14.59 -8.88
C ASN A 279 23.27 16.02 -8.51
N ARG A 280 22.31 16.93 -8.25
CA ARG A 280 22.62 18.27 -7.75
C ARG A 280 23.29 18.22 -6.37
N GLN A 281 22.82 17.38 -5.46
CA GLN A 281 23.42 17.22 -4.15
C GLN A 281 24.83 16.61 -4.22
N ALA A 282 25.05 15.63 -5.11
CA ALA A 282 26.37 15.06 -5.35
C ALA A 282 27.34 16.08 -5.96
N ALA A 283 26.89 16.86 -6.96
CA ALA A 283 27.69 17.93 -7.56
C ALA A 283 28.05 19.02 -6.54
N LYS A 284 27.09 19.44 -5.72
CA LYS A 284 27.32 20.43 -4.64
C LYS A 284 28.33 19.92 -3.61
N ALA A 285 28.21 18.66 -3.19
CA ALA A 285 29.16 18.06 -2.26
C ALA A 285 30.58 18.01 -2.84
N ARG A 286 30.71 17.64 -4.12
CA ARG A 286 32.00 17.64 -4.82
C ARG A 286 32.63 19.04 -4.89
N LEU A 287 31.82 20.07 -5.17
CA LEU A 287 32.29 21.47 -5.17
C LEU A 287 32.74 21.94 -3.78
N ASN A 288 32.11 21.42 -2.73
CA ASN A 288 32.46 21.71 -1.34
C ASN A 288 33.67 20.89 -0.83
N GLY A 289 34.25 20.02 -1.64
CA GLY A 289 35.35 19.16 -1.20
C GLY A 289 34.92 17.95 -0.34
N GLU A 290 33.63 17.58 -0.37
CA GLU A 290 33.08 16.48 0.42
C GLU A 290 33.13 15.16 -0.39
N GLY A 291 33.97 14.22 0.06
CA GLY A 291 34.08 12.85 -0.49
C GLY A 291 33.31 11.81 0.33
N PHE A 292 33.57 10.52 0.10
CA PHE A 292 32.87 9.42 0.77
C PHE A 292 32.97 9.47 2.31
N GLU A 293 34.17 9.73 2.85
CA GLU A 293 34.44 9.84 4.29
C GLU A 293 34.38 11.28 4.84
N GLY A 294 33.95 12.25 4.03
CA GLY A 294 33.75 13.64 4.45
C GLY A 294 34.83 14.63 3.98
N GLN A 295 35.99 14.18 3.51
CA GLN A 295 36.97 15.01 2.79
C GLN A 295 37.44 14.28 1.52
N LEU A 296 37.54 15.00 0.39
CA LEU A 296 38.12 14.47 -0.84
C LEU A 296 39.58 14.03 -0.59
N GLY A 297 39.91 12.77 -0.86
CA GLY A 297 41.30 12.28 -0.90
C GLY A 297 41.80 11.44 0.28
N SER A 298 40.98 11.12 1.29
CA SER A 298 41.38 10.16 2.33
C SER A 298 41.21 8.72 1.86
N GLY A 299 42.26 8.18 1.23
CA GLY A 299 42.41 6.74 0.98
C GLY A 299 41.78 6.26 -0.32
N ARG A 300 42.63 6.01 -1.33
CA ARG A 300 42.33 5.01 -2.35
C ARG A 300 42.32 3.65 -1.65
N SER A 301 41.17 3.26 -1.09
CA SER A 301 40.94 1.88 -0.72
C SER A 301 41.11 1.04 -1.99
N GLN A 302 42.02 0.07 -1.94
CA GLN A 302 42.12 -0.97 -2.96
C GLN A 302 40.73 -1.58 -3.17
N PRO A 303 40.40 -1.99 -4.41
CA PRO A 303 39.07 -2.51 -4.71
C PRO A 303 38.75 -3.62 -3.70
N PRO A 304 37.64 -3.54 -2.94
CA PRO A 304 37.11 -4.77 -2.40
C PRO A 304 36.82 -5.62 -3.63
N GLU A 305 37.58 -6.69 -3.77
CA GLU A 305 37.21 -7.80 -4.62
C GLU A 305 35.84 -8.21 -4.11
N VAL A 306 34.78 -7.72 -4.77
CA VAL A 306 33.44 -8.22 -4.57
C VAL A 306 33.60 -9.70 -4.81
N ALA A 307 33.61 -10.49 -3.74
CA ALA A 307 33.92 -11.90 -3.77
C ALA A 307 33.15 -12.48 -4.95
N ALA A 308 33.89 -12.79 -6.02
CA ALA A 308 33.35 -13.11 -7.32
C ALA A 308 32.88 -14.56 -7.29
N ALA A 309 32.01 -14.89 -6.34
CA ALA A 309 31.26 -16.13 -6.31
C ALA A 309 29.96 -15.94 -7.12
N ALA A 310 30.07 -15.41 -8.32
CA ALA A 310 29.04 -15.50 -9.33
C ALA A 310 29.57 -16.40 -10.43
N SER A 311 29.27 -17.70 -10.32
CA SER A 311 29.30 -18.59 -11.48
C SER A 311 28.58 -17.88 -12.63
N ARG A 312 29.23 -17.75 -13.80
CA ARG A 312 28.65 -17.20 -15.04
C ARG A 312 27.35 -17.89 -15.50
N GLY A 313 26.90 -18.94 -14.81
CA GLY A 313 25.60 -19.58 -15.00
C GLY A 313 24.46 -18.60 -14.84
N ALA A 314 23.97 -18.12 -15.99
CA ALA A 314 22.70 -17.45 -16.23
C ALA A 314 22.32 -16.35 -15.20
N ALA A 315 23.02 -15.22 -15.25
CA ALA A 315 22.62 -14.00 -14.53
C ALA A 315 21.15 -13.60 -14.75
N TRP A 316 20.59 -13.97 -15.91
CA TRP A 316 19.17 -13.78 -16.23
C TRP A 316 18.21 -14.58 -15.33
N LEU A 317 18.64 -15.72 -14.76
CA LEU A 317 17.83 -16.51 -13.82
C LEU A 317 17.47 -15.70 -12.57
N ALA A 318 18.34 -14.78 -12.14
CA ALA A 318 18.09 -13.93 -10.98
C ALA A 318 16.85 -13.03 -11.19
N PHE A 319 16.58 -12.64 -12.43
CA PHE A 319 15.41 -11.82 -12.78
C PHE A 319 14.14 -12.65 -12.94
N LEU A 320 14.24 -13.97 -13.11
CA LEU A 320 13.09 -14.80 -13.46
C LEU A 320 11.98 -14.76 -12.39
N PRO A 321 12.25 -14.88 -11.07
CA PRO A 321 11.20 -14.73 -10.06
C PRO A 321 10.48 -13.39 -10.11
N ILE A 322 11.21 -12.30 -10.32
CA ILE A 322 10.66 -10.94 -10.41
C ILE A 322 9.78 -10.79 -11.65
N LEU A 323 10.25 -11.28 -12.80
CA LEU A 323 9.47 -11.30 -14.02
C LEU A 323 8.21 -12.16 -13.87
N CYS A 324 8.30 -13.28 -13.15
CA CYS A 324 7.13 -14.11 -12.84
C CYS A 324 6.10 -13.35 -12.01
N VAL A 325 6.49 -12.61 -10.97
CA VAL A 325 5.53 -11.78 -10.20
C VAL A 325 4.77 -10.84 -11.13
N LEU A 326 5.48 -10.13 -12.01
CA LEU A 326 4.89 -9.14 -12.90
C LEU A 326 3.95 -9.76 -13.94
N VAL A 327 4.44 -10.78 -14.66
CA VAL A 327 3.69 -11.44 -15.73
C VAL A 327 2.47 -12.14 -15.16
N LEU A 328 2.64 -12.89 -14.05
CA LEU A 328 1.51 -13.57 -13.41
C LEU A 328 0.50 -12.57 -12.85
N ASN A 329 0.94 -11.46 -12.25
CA ASN A 329 0.01 -10.44 -11.76
C ASN A 329 -0.82 -9.86 -12.90
N PHE A 330 -0.19 -9.52 -14.02
CA PHE A 330 -0.88 -9.07 -15.23
C PHE A 330 -1.88 -10.11 -15.73
N VAL A 331 -1.44 -11.36 -15.90
CA VAL A 331 -2.28 -12.46 -16.40
C VAL A 331 -3.48 -12.72 -15.49
N PHE A 332 -3.27 -12.79 -14.17
CA PHE A 332 -4.35 -12.99 -13.19
C PHE A 332 -5.32 -11.81 -13.15
N SER A 333 -4.80 -10.58 -13.13
CA SER A 333 -5.61 -9.36 -13.06
C SER A 333 -6.47 -9.13 -14.31
N ARG A 334 -5.97 -9.49 -15.50
CA ARG A 334 -6.60 -9.13 -16.78
C ARG A 334 -7.40 -10.24 -17.42
N PHE A 335 -6.94 -11.48 -17.30
CA PHE A 335 -7.52 -12.61 -18.05
C PHE A 335 -8.13 -13.66 -17.13
N VAL A 336 -7.37 -14.17 -16.15
CA VAL A 336 -7.80 -15.36 -15.39
C VAL A 336 -8.93 -15.04 -14.42
N ILE A 337 -8.76 -14.03 -13.54
CA ILE A 337 -9.75 -13.73 -12.51
C ILE A 337 -11.02 -13.12 -13.12
N PRO A 338 -10.96 -12.12 -14.03
CA PRO A 338 -12.17 -11.59 -14.67
C PRO A 338 -12.92 -12.59 -15.54
N GLY A 339 -12.23 -13.62 -16.06
CA GLY A 339 -12.84 -14.69 -16.85
C GLY A 339 -13.35 -15.88 -16.02
N SER A 340 -13.22 -15.84 -14.69
CA SER A 340 -13.67 -16.90 -13.79
C SER A 340 -15.10 -16.66 -13.28
N ASP A 341 -15.80 -17.71 -12.86
CA ASP A 341 -17.12 -17.57 -12.25
C ASP A 341 -16.98 -17.02 -10.82
N THR A 342 -17.24 -15.74 -10.66
CA THR A 342 -17.18 -15.04 -9.37
C THR A 342 -18.56 -14.70 -8.81
N ALA A 343 -19.63 -15.32 -9.31
CA ALA A 343 -21.00 -15.04 -8.86
C ALA A 343 -21.19 -15.35 -7.36
N TYR A 344 -20.43 -16.32 -6.84
CA TYR A 344 -20.45 -16.72 -5.43
C TYR A 344 -20.07 -15.57 -4.48
N LEU A 345 -19.30 -14.56 -4.93
CA LEU A 345 -18.90 -13.42 -4.08
C LEU A 345 -20.10 -12.62 -3.53
N ALA A 346 -21.25 -12.69 -4.21
CA ALA A 346 -22.48 -12.05 -3.78
C ALA A 346 -23.15 -12.77 -2.60
N GLU A 347 -22.78 -14.01 -2.30
CA GLU A 347 -23.38 -14.77 -1.21
C GLU A 347 -22.95 -14.23 0.17
N PRO A 348 -23.83 -14.29 1.19
CA PRO A 348 -23.53 -13.78 2.53
C PRO A 348 -22.27 -14.39 3.17
N GLN A 349 -21.97 -15.65 2.87
CA GLN A 349 -20.82 -16.36 3.42
C GLN A 349 -19.46 -15.81 2.95
N PHE A 350 -19.42 -15.14 1.78
CA PHE A 350 -18.22 -14.49 1.26
C PHE A 350 -18.20 -12.98 1.50
N GLY A 351 -19.11 -12.48 2.35
CA GLY A 351 -19.16 -11.09 2.78
C GLY A 351 -19.86 -10.14 1.82
N GLN A 352 -20.64 -10.64 0.84
CA GLN A 352 -21.37 -9.83 -0.14
C GLN A 352 -20.48 -8.82 -0.85
N THR A 353 -19.35 -9.30 -1.37
CA THR A 353 -18.34 -8.44 -1.99
C THR A 353 -18.44 -8.47 -3.51
N GLU A 354 -17.76 -7.51 -4.15
CA GLU A 354 -17.67 -7.42 -5.60
C GLU A 354 -16.25 -7.78 -6.04
N LEU A 355 -16.13 -8.37 -7.24
CA LEU A 355 -14.83 -8.74 -7.80
C LEU A 355 -13.84 -7.57 -7.81
N ALA A 356 -14.31 -6.36 -8.13
CA ALA A 356 -13.47 -5.16 -8.19
C ALA A 356 -12.75 -4.82 -6.88
N LYS A 357 -13.30 -5.21 -5.71
CA LYS A 357 -12.69 -4.96 -4.40
C LYS A 357 -11.62 -5.97 -4.03
N VAL A 358 -11.65 -7.17 -4.61
CA VAL A 358 -10.75 -8.29 -4.27
C VAL A 358 -9.74 -8.61 -5.37
N LEU A 359 -10.01 -8.18 -6.60
CA LEU A 359 -9.21 -8.45 -7.80
C LEU A 359 -7.73 -8.10 -7.61
N GLY A 360 -7.44 -6.91 -7.08
CA GLY A 360 -6.07 -6.45 -6.80
C GLY A 360 -5.34 -7.43 -5.88
N ASN A 361 -5.87 -7.63 -4.67
CA ASN A 361 -5.26 -8.52 -3.67
C ASN A 361 -5.10 -9.95 -4.20
N TRP A 362 -6.13 -10.52 -4.84
CA TRP A 362 -6.08 -11.89 -5.35
C TRP A 362 -5.02 -12.07 -6.44
N SER A 363 -4.96 -11.14 -7.40
CA SER A 363 -3.97 -11.19 -8.47
C SER A 363 -2.53 -11.15 -7.93
N THR A 364 -2.30 -10.42 -6.84
CA THR A 364 -0.98 -10.30 -6.22
C THR A 364 -0.64 -11.49 -5.34
N ILE A 365 -1.60 -12.04 -4.60
CA ILE A 365 -1.41 -13.28 -3.84
C ILE A 365 -1.00 -14.41 -4.80
N LEU A 366 -1.76 -14.61 -5.89
CA LEU A 366 -1.49 -15.68 -6.84
C LEU A 366 -0.15 -15.49 -7.57
N SER A 367 0.22 -14.25 -7.90
CA SER A 367 1.52 -13.98 -8.53
C SER A 367 2.69 -14.22 -7.58
N LEU A 368 2.57 -13.85 -6.30
CA LEU A 368 3.58 -14.14 -5.28
C LEU A 368 3.72 -15.65 -5.04
N VAL A 369 2.61 -16.40 -4.97
CA VAL A 369 2.65 -17.87 -4.86
C VAL A 369 3.38 -18.50 -6.05
N GLY A 370 3.05 -18.07 -7.27
CA GLY A 370 3.72 -18.56 -8.48
C GLY A 370 5.21 -18.22 -8.49
N ALA A 371 5.58 -16.99 -8.11
CA ALA A 371 6.98 -16.58 -8.03
C ALA A 371 7.75 -17.32 -6.93
N LEU A 372 7.13 -17.58 -5.78
CA LEU A 372 7.70 -18.41 -4.72
C LEU A 372 8.00 -19.82 -5.23
N ALA A 373 7.06 -20.45 -5.93
CA ALA A 373 7.27 -21.77 -6.52
C ALA A 373 8.45 -21.76 -7.50
N VAL A 374 8.53 -20.75 -8.38
CA VAL A 374 9.63 -20.58 -9.33
C VAL A 374 10.97 -20.38 -8.60
N THR A 375 11.03 -19.53 -7.59
CA THR A 375 12.25 -19.30 -6.78
C THR A 375 12.73 -20.59 -6.12
N ILE A 376 11.80 -21.35 -5.51
CA ILE A 376 12.11 -22.62 -4.85
C ILE A 376 12.69 -23.61 -5.86
N LEU A 377 12.04 -23.78 -7.02
CA LEU A 377 12.47 -24.71 -8.06
C LEU A 377 13.86 -24.38 -8.63
N ILE A 378 14.20 -23.10 -8.75
CA ILE A 378 15.49 -22.66 -9.32
C ILE A 378 16.62 -22.75 -8.31
N TYR A 379 16.39 -22.26 -7.09
CA TYR A 379 17.47 -21.96 -6.14
C TYR A 379 17.60 -22.94 -4.98
N PHE A 380 16.54 -23.67 -4.64
CA PHE A 380 16.52 -24.51 -3.44
C PHE A 380 16.42 -25.98 -3.83
N ARG A 381 17.56 -26.68 -3.76
CA ARG A 381 17.65 -28.14 -3.88
C ARG A 381 17.67 -28.85 -2.53
N ASP A 382 17.98 -28.11 -1.47
CA ASP A 382 18.05 -28.61 -0.09
C ASP A 382 16.81 -28.17 0.70
N LEU A 383 16.11 -29.16 1.24
CA LEU A 383 14.88 -28.97 2.01
C LEU A 383 15.11 -28.34 3.38
N GLU A 384 16.27 -28.54 4.02
CA GLU A 384 16.57 -27.94 5.32
C GLU A 384 16.79 -26.44 5.18
N ARG A 385 17.59 -26.05 4.19
CA ARG A 385 17.79 -24.64 3.84
C ARG A 385 16.47 -23.96 3.47
N LEU A 386 15.62 -24.62 2.68
CA LEU A 386 14.31 -24.10 2.34
C LEU A 386 13.43 -23.88 3.58
N LYS A 387 13.35 -24.86 4.48
CA LYS A 387 12.59 -24.74 5.73
C LYS A 387 13.06 -23.58 6.58
N GLY A 388 14.38 -23.38 6.70
CA GLY A 388 14.98 -22.23 7.39
C GLY A 388 14.51 -20.91 6.78
N SER A 389 14.70 -20.72 5.47
CA SER A 389 14.31 -19.50 4.77
C SER A 389 12.80 -19.21 4.84
N LEU A 390 11.95 -20.24 4.73
CA LEU A 390 10.49 -20.10 4.87
C LEU A 390 10.10 -19.66 6.28
N SER A 391 10.70 -20.27 7.32
CA SER A 391 10.47 -19.91 8.72
C SER A 391 10.90 -18.48 9.00
N ASP A 392 12.09 -18.09 8.55
CA ASP A 392 12.62 -16.75 8.83
C ASP A 392 11.84 -15.67 8.07
N GLY A 393 11.42 -15.97 6.84
CA GLY A 393 10.52 -15.11 6.09
C GLY A 393 9.17 -14.94 6.77
N ALA A 394 8.59 -16.02 7.30
CA ALA A 394 7.31 -15.97 8.01
C ALA A 394 7.38 -15.23 9.35
N LYS A 395 8.54 -15.21 10.02
CA LYS A 395 8.73 -14.40 11.24
C LYS A 395 8.89 -12.91 10.96
N ALA A 396 9.26 -12.55 9.72
CA ALA A 396 9.50 -11.17 9.30
C ALA A 396 8.25 -10.47 8.73
N SER A 397 7.11 -11.17 8.65
CA SER A 397 5.85 -10.69 8.05
C SER A 397 4.97 -9.87 8.99
#